data_AF-A0AA90TLV6-F1
#
_entry.id   AF-A0AA90TLV6-F1
#
_cell.length_a   1.000
_cell.length_b   1.000
_cell.length_c   1.000
_cell.angle_alpha   90.00
_cell.angle_beta   90.00
_cell.angle_gamma   90.00
#
_symmetry.space_group_name_H-M   'P 1'
#
loop_
_entity.id
_entity.type
_entity.pdbx_description
1 polymer ?
#
loop_
_entity_poly.entity_id
_entity_poly.type
_entity_poly.pdbx_seq_one_letter_code
_entity_poly.pdbx_strand_id
1 'polypeptide(L)'
;MKTHEISLMLADIAMVEQIEYALLECEEDLSEEEIGVRYWRIGDILLANARIHDLDEDLMNLLCLSRCVACALLCEPMRTRHFHGKCWEFKPPYTRHHGNNDSSSDVRPVETQKVAMVMNLLHFLRYDPVFVPGIKVLQAYHLRHDLWTAADVTCHE
;
A
#
# COMPACT_ATOMS: atom_id res chain seq x y z
N MET A 1 10.83 -23.15 14.83
CA MET A 1 10.63 -22.65 13.46
C MET A 1 11.63 -21.53 13.21
N LYS A 2 12.43 -21.60 12.15
CA LYS A 2 13.29 -20.49 11.73
C LYS A 2 12.39 -19.50 11.00
N THR A 3 12.15 -18.33 11.59
CA THR A 3 11.50 -17.21 10.92
C THR A 3 12.42 -16.80 9.77
N HIS A 4 12.02 -17.07 8.53
CA HIS A 4 12.74 -16.51 7.38
C HIS A 4 12.58 -14.99 7.45
N GLU A 5 13.67 -14.30 7.76
CA GLU A 5 13.70 -12.83 7.72
C GLU A 5 13.70 -12.42 6.24
N ILE A 6 12.54 -12.13 5.68
CA ILE A 6 12.47 -11.39 4.42
C ILE A 6 12.66 -9.92 4.77
N SER A 7 13.86 -9.40 4.51
CA SER A 7 14.12 -7.96 4.49
C SER A 7 13.79 -7.47 3.10
N LEU A 8 12.65 -6.80 2.94
CA LEU A 8 12.31 -6.10 1.71
C LEU A 8 13.09 -4.77 1.67
N MET A 9 13.64 -4.39 0.52
CA MET A 9 14.22 -3.06 0.28
C MET A 9 13.53 -2.41 -0.93
N LEU A 10 13.77 -1.11 -1.19
CA LEU A 10 13.16 -0.41 -2.33
C LEU A 10 13.43 -1.12 -3.68
N ALA A 11 14.63 -1.67 -3.86
CA ALA A 11 15.02 -2.42 -5.05
C ALA A 11 14.22 -3.72 -5.25
N ASP A 12 13.56 -4.22 -4.18
CA ASP A 12 12.79 -5.45 -4.21
C ASP A 12 11.32 -5.20 -4.55
N ILE A 13 10.81 -3.96 -4.45
CA ILE A 13 9.44 -3.63 -4.88
C ILE A 13 9.42 -3.45 -6.40
N ALA A 14 8.76 -4.36 -7.10
CA ALA A 14 8.50 -4.22 -8.51
C ALA A 14 7.57 -3.03 -8.78
N MET A 15 7.96 -2.18 -9.74
CA MET A 15 7.14 -1.09 -10.28
C MET A 15 6.76 0.01 -9.25
N VAL A 16 7.58 0.21 -8.21
CA VAL A 16 7.35 1.27 -7.21
C VAL A 16 7.29 2.68 -7.84
N GLU A 17 8.12 2.95 -8.84
CA GLU A 17 8.09 4.21 -9.61
C GLU A 17 6.75 4.42 -10.33
N GLN A 18 6.06 3.35 -10.74
CA GLN A 18 4.75 3.45 -11.39
C GLN A 18 3.65 3.86 -10.41
N ILE A 19 3.81 3.56 -9.11
CA ILE A 19 2.93 4.09 -8.06
C ILE A 19 3.16 5.59 -7.90
N GLU A 20 4.43 6.01 -7.89
CA GLU A 20 4.82 7.42 -7.83
C GLU A 20 4.22 8.21 -9.00
N TYR A 21 4.42 7.74 -10.24
CA TYR A 21 3.87 8.38 -11.43
C TYR A 21 2.34 8.43 -11.40
N ALA A 22 1.66 7.34 -11.01
CA ALA A 22 0.21 7.33 -10.92
C ALA A 22 -0.34 8.37 -9.93
N LEU A 23 0.40 8.68 -8.86
CA LEU A 23 0.03 9.72 -7.90
C LEU A 23 0.27 11.13 -8.45
N LEU A 24 1.44 11.37 -9.05
CA LEU A 24 1.83 12.68 -9.55
C LEU A 24 1.00 13.10 -10.77
N GLU A 25 0.64 12.16 -11.66
CA GLU A 25 -0.22 12.44 -12.81
C GLU A 25 -1.67 12.78 -12.42
N CYS A 26 -2.11 12.48 -11.20
CA CYS A 26 -3.44 12.87 -10.73
C CYS A 26 -3.60 14.39 -10.55
N GLU A 27 -2.53 15.17 -10.69
CA GLU A 27 -2.58 16.64 -10.73
C GLU A 27 -3.11 17.20 -12.06
N GLU A 28 -3.12 16.39 -13.11
CA GLU A 28 -3.67 16.77 -14.40
C GLU A 28 -5.21 16.77 -14.34
N ASP A 29 -5.88 17.55 -15.19
CA ASP A 29 -7.35 17.57 -15.31
C ASP A 29 -7.85 16.24 -15.93
N LEU A 30 -7.73 15.16 -15.16
CA LEU A 30 -8.08 13.80 -15.55
C LEU A 30 -9.59 13.59 -15.46
N SER A 31 -10.11 12.78 -16.37
CA SER A 31 -11.47 12.26 -16.29
C SER A 31 -11.63 11.28 -15.13
N GLU A 32 -12.88 11.05 -14.69
CA GLU A 32 -13.19 10.10 -13.62
C GLU A 32 -12.69 8.68 -13.93
N GLU A 33 -12.78 8.27 -15.21
CA GLU A 33 -12.29 6.98 -15.68
C GLU A 33 -10.76 6.87 -15.54
N GLU A 34 -10.03 7.92 -15.92
CA GLU A 34 -8.57 7.98 -15.82
C GLU A 34 -8.06 7.99 -14.37
N ILE A 35 -8.80 8.63 -13.47
CA ILE A 35 -8.53 8.58 -12.02
C ILE A 35 -8.76 7.14 -11.52
N GLY A 36 -9.86 6.50 -11.93
CA GLY A 36 -10.15 5.11 -11.55
C GLY A 36 -9.10 4.12 -12.03
N VAL A 37 -8.61 4.26 -13.27
CA VAL A 37 -7.52 3.43 -13.81
C VAL A 37 -6.26 3.55 -12.94
N ARG A 38 -5.89 4.76 -12.53
CA ARG A 38 -4.72 4.99 -11.66
C ARG A 38 -4.92 4.40 -10.27
N TYR A 39 -6.10 4.62 -9.67
CA TYR A 39 -6.45 4.06 -8.37
C TYR A 39 -6.28 2.54 -8.33
N TRP A 40 -6.90 1.84 -9.29
CA TRP A 40 -6.86 0.38 -9.34
C TRP A 40 -5.48 -0.17 -9.70
N ARG A 41 -4.75 0.54 -10.58
CA ARG A 41 -3.37 0.18 -10.93
C ARG A 41 -2.44 0.22 -9.72
N ILE A 42 -2.56 1.20 -8.84
CA ILE A 42 -1.80 1.25 -7.59
C ILE A 42 -2.10 0.01 -6.74
N GLY A 43 -3.39 -0.33 -6.57
CA GLY A 43 -3.81 -1.53 -5.84
C GLY A 43 -3.28 -2.82 -6.45
N ASP A 44 -3.28 -2.95 -7.78
CA ASP A 44 -2.73 -4.09 -8.50
C ASP A 44 -1.23 -4.25 -8.27
N ILE A 45 -0.46 -3.15 -8.34
CA ILE A 45 0.99 -3.19 -8.09
C ILE A 45 1.26 -3.62 -6.65
N LEU A 46 0.55 -3.05 -5.67
CA LEU A 46 0.72 -3.38 -4.26
C LEU A 46 0.44 -4.88 -3.99
N LEU A 47 -0.69 -5.40 -4.48
CA LEU A 47 -1.06 -6.80 -4.29
C LEU A 47 -0.13 -7.76 -5.06
N ALA A 48 0.32 -7.37 -6.26
CA ALA A 48 1.31 -8.15 -7.00
C ALA A 48 2.62 -8.28 -6.22
N ASN A 49 3.10 -7.20 -5.58
CA ASN A 49 4.28 -7.25 -4.73
C ASN A 49 4.09 -8.18 -3.53
N ALA A 50 2.91 -8.16 -2.88
CA ALA A 50 2.62 -9.12 -1.81
C ALA A 50 2.79 -10.57 -2.27
N ARG A 51 2.35 -10.88 -3.49
CA ARG A 51 2.45 -12.23 -4.07
C ARG A 51 3.87 -12.59 -4.52
N ILE A 52 4.60 -11.63 -5.11
CA ILE A 52 6.01 -11.82 -5.50
C ILE A 52 6.87 -12.16 -4.29
N HIS A 53 6.57 -11.55 -3.14
CA HIS A 53 7.30 -11.77 -1.89
C HIS A 53 6.72 -12.90 -1.01
N ASP A 54 5.79 -13.69 -1.56
CA ASP A 54 5.14 -14.81 -0.87
C ASP A 54 4.56 -14.42 0.50
N LEU A 55 4.03 -13.20 0.58
CA LEU A 55 3.35 -12.72 1.78
C LEU A 55 2.02 -13.42 1.93
N ASP A 56 1.72 -13.77 3.18
CA ASP A 56 0.39 -14.19 3.56
C ASP A 56 -0.56 -12.99 3.35
N GLU A 57 -1.66 -13.22 2.62
CA GLU A 57 -2.63 -12.17 2.25
C GLU A 57 -3.58 -11.76 3.39
N ASP A 58 -3.25 -12.09 4.64
CA ASP A 58 -3.81 -11.45 5.83
C ASP A 58 -3.76 -9.91 5.70
N LEU A 59 -4.87 -9.26 6.06
CA LEU A 59 -5.02 -7.82 5.90
C LEU A 59 -3.90 -7.02 6.59
N MET A 60 -3.43 -7.44 7.77
CA MET A 60 -2.37 -6.72 8.49
C MET A 60 -1.02 -6.82 7.76
N ASN A 61 -0.73 -7.94 7.09
CA ASN A 61 0.46 -8.06 6.23
C ASN A 61 0.37 -7.12 5.04
N LEU A 62 -0.79 -7.02 4.40
CA LEU A 62 -1.02 -6.16 3.24
C LEU A 62 -0.94 -4.67 3.60
N LEU A 63 -1.53 -4.28 4.73
CA LEU A 63 -1.39 -2.93 5.29
C LEU A 63 0.06 -2.63 5.68
N CYS A 64 0.77 -3.63 6.20
CA CYS A 64 2.19 -3.48 6.48
C CYS A 64 3.00 -3.23 5.19
N LEU A 65 2.79 -4.03 4.14
CA LEU A 65 3.50 -3.87 2.87
C LEU A 65 3.25 -2.46 2.29
N SER A 66 2.00 -2.02 2.22
CA SER A 66 1.65 -0.69 1.70
C SER A 66 2.28 0.45 2.51
N ARG A 67 2.38 0.32 3.84
CA ARG A 67 3.13 1.26 4.69
C ARG A 67 4.62 1.29 4.35
N CYS A 68 5.24 0.14 4.10
CA CYS A 68 6.66 0.06 3.72
C CYS A 68 6.92 0.69 2.35
N VAL A 69 6.02 0.45 1.38
CA VAL A 69 6.06 1.10 0.06
C VAL A 69 5.94 2.63 0.22
N ALA A 70 5.01 3.11 1.06
CA ALA A 70 4.87 4.54 1.35
C ALA A 70 6.18 5.15 1.87
N CYS A 71 6.79 4.51 2.88
CA CYS A 71 8.07 4.96 3.42
C CYS A 71 9.17 5.05 2.35
N ALA A 72 9.19 4.11 1.42
CA ALA A 72 10.19 4.04 0.37
C ALA A 72 10.05 5.20 -0.64
N LEU A 73 8.82 5.65 -0.88
CA LEU A 73 8.49 6.79 -1.75
C LEU A 73 8.70 8.16 -1.08
N LEU A 74 8.57 8.25 0.26
CA LEU A 74 8.78 9.52 0.97
C LEU A 74 10.22 10.01 0.85
N CYS A 75 10.39 11.34 0.76
CA CYS A 75 11.70 11.96 0.86
C CYS A 75 12.36 11.70 2.24
N GLU A 76 13.69 11.74 2.28
CA GLU A 76 14.47 11.39 3.47
C GLU A 76 14.07 12.17 4.74
N PRO A 77 13.79 13.49 4.70
CA PRO A 77 13.30 14.22 5.86
C PRO A 77 11.97 13.69 6.41
N MET A 78 11.00 13.40 5.52
CA MET A 78 9.69 12.88 5.94
C MET A 78 9.80 11.46 6.47
N ARG A 79 10.61 10.63 5.81
CA ARG A 79 10.95 9.29 6.30
C ARG A 79 11.53 9.35 7.71
N THR A 80 12.56 10.14 7.94
CA THR A 80 13.23 10.26 9.25
C THR A 80 12.29 10.77 10.34
N ARG A 81 11.36 11.66 10.00
CA ARG A 81 10.42 12.25 10.96
C ARG A 81 9.27 11.31 11.34
N HIS A 82 8.72 10.60 10.36
CA HIS A 82 7.46 9.85 10.52
C HIS A 82 7.66 8.33 10.63
N PHE A 83 8.86 7.84 10.29
CA PHE A 83 9.22 6.44 10.40
C PHE A 83 10.48 6.32 11.26
N HIS A 84 10.33 5.72 12.44
CA HIS A 84 11.45 5.40 13.32
C HIS A 84 12.05 4.04 12.95
N GLY A 85 13.39 3.96 12.85
CA GLY A 85 14.11 2.76 12.41
C GLY A 85 14.13 2.59 10.88
N LYS A 86 14.70 1.48 10.37
CA LYS A 86 14.49 1.16 8.95
C LYS A 86 13.04 0.68 8.81
N CYS A 87 12.24 1.35 7.99
CA CYS A 87 10.90 0.85 7.61
C CYS A 87 10.91 -0.61 7.17
N TRP A 88 12.06 -1.02 6.63
CA TRP A 88 12.41 -2.31 6.08
C TRP A 88 12.99 -3.33 7.08
N GLU A 89 13.28 -2.93 8.32
CA GLU A 89 13.58 -3.88 9.40
C GLU A 89 12.32 -4.56 9.93
N PHE A 90 11.15 -4.16 9.44
CA PHE A 90 9.88 -4.76 9.81
C PHE A 90 9.62 -6.03 8.99
N LYS A 91 9.61 -7.17 9.68
CA LYS A 91 9.23 -8.46 9.10
C LYS A 91 7.70 -8.50 9.06
N PRO A 92 7.07 -8.66 7.88
CA PRO A 92 5.64 -8.93 7.83
C PRO A 92 5.34 -10.09 8.79
N PRO A 93 4.32 -9.98 9.65
CA PRO A 93 4.14 -10.93 10.73
C PRO A 93 4.01 -12.37 10.22
N TYR A 94 3.53 -12.56 8.99
CA TYR A 94 3.42 -13.88 8.38
C TYR A 94 3.84 -13.90 6.90
N THR A 95 4.51 -14.98 6.50
CA THR A 95 4.74 -15.39 5.11
C THR A 95 3.91 -16.63 4.85
N ARG A 96 3.59 -16.91 3.58
CA ARG A 96 2.82 -18.11 3.25
C ARG A 96 3.55 -19.37 3.69
N HIS A 97 2.80 -20.32 4.22
CA HIS A 97 3.31 -21.63 4.59
C HIS A 97 2.93 -22.65 3.50
N HIS A 98 3.93 -23.16 2.78
CA HIS A 98 3.73 -24.03 1.60
C HIS A 98 2.82 -23.41 0.52
N GLY A 99 2.96 -22.09 0.29
CA GLY A 99 2.19 -21.37 -0.72
C GLY A 99 0.75 -21.04 -0.34
N ASN A 100 0.33 -21.37 0.89
CA ASN A 100 -1.00 -21.05 1.42
C ASN A 100 -0.91 -19.99 2.52
N ASN A 101 -1.97 -19.20 2.66
CA ASN A 101 -2.16 -18.36 3.85
C ASN A 101 -2.39 -19.26 5.08
N ASP A 102 -2.08 -18.75 6.27
CA ASP A 102 -2.42 -19.38 7.52
C ASP A 102 -3.95 -19.51 7.65
N SER A 103 -4.39 -20.58 8.32
CA SER A 103 -5.79 -20.83 8.62
C SER A 103 -6.46 -19.72 9.44
N SER A 104 -5.69 -18.96 10.22
CA SER A 104 -6.20 -17.82 11.01
C SER A 104 -6.14 -16.48 10.28
N SER A 105 -5.61 -16.43 9.06
CA SER A 105 -5.45 -15.18 8.30
C SER A 105 -6.81 -14.57 7.92
N ASP A 106 -6.94 -13.27 8.15
CA ASP A 106 -8.09 -12.49 7.71
C ASP A 106 -7.95 -12.13 6.22
N VAL A 107 -8.17 -13.12 5.37
CA VAL A 107 -8.09 -12.97 3.92
C VAL A 107 -9.40 -12.41 3.38
N ARG A 108 -9.40 -11.12 3.03
CA ARG A 108 -10.53 -10.41 2.42
C ARG A 108 -10.61 -10.65 0.90
N PRO A 109 -11.76 -10.36 0.26
CA PRO A 109 -11.85 -10.36 -1.20
C PRO A 109 -10.76 -9.49 -1.84
N VAL A 110 -10.28 -9.89 -3.02
CA VAL A 110 -9.15 -9.24 -3.72
C VAL A 110 -9.37 -7.74 -3.91
N GLU A 111 -10.58 -7.31 -4.24
CA GLU A 111 -10.90 -5.89 -4.39
C GLU A 111 -10.77 -5.12 -3.06
N THR A 112 -11.26 -5.69 -1.96
CA THR A 112 -11.13 -5.13 -0.62
C THR A 112 -9.66 -5.01 -0.18
N GLN A 113 -8.86 -6.05 -0.47
CA GLN A 113 -7.42 -6.01 -0.21
C GLN A 113 -6.74 -4.83 -0.93
N LYS A 114 -7.01 -4.67 -2.23
CA LYS A 114 -6.46 -3.56 -3.03
C LYS A 114 -6.85 -2.21 -2.47
N VAL A 115 -8.14 -2.02 -2.18
CA VAL A 115 -8.67 -0.75 -1.62
C VAL A 115 -7.98 -0.42 -0.29
N ALA A 116 -7.89 -1.37 0.62
CA ALA A 116 -7.26 -1.18 1.93
C ALA A 116 -5.77 -0.80 1.79
N MET A 117 -5.04 -1.49 0.91
CA MET A 117 -3.64 -1.18 0.62
C MET A 117 -3.46 0.22 0.01
N VAL A 118 -4.33 0.62 -0.92
CA VAL A 118 -4.30 1.95 -1.53
C VAL A 118 -4.56 3.02 -0.46
N MET A 119 -5.63 2.90 0.33
CA MET A 119 -5.95 3.90 1.34
C MET A 119 -4.87 4.04 2.41
N ASN A 120 -4.28 2.92 2.82
CA ASN A 120 -3.16 2.94 3.76
C ASN A 120 -1.90 3.58 3.16
N LEU A 121 -1.57 3.29 1.89
CA LEU A 121 -0.50 3.98 1.16
C LEU A 121 -0.74 5.50 1.14
N LEU A 122 -1.94 5.95 0.72
CA LEU A 122 -2.31 7.37 0.65
C LEU A 122 -2.23 8.05 2.03
N HIS A 123 -2.64 7.36 3.09
CA HIS A 123 -2.55 7.85 4.47
C HIS A 123 -1.10 8.19 4.85
N PHE A 124 -0.12 7.35 4.50
CA PHE A 124 1.27 7.61 4.86
C PHE A 124 1.96 8.60 3.93
N LEU A 125 1.60 8.61 2.64
CA LEU A 125 2.19 9.55 1.68
C LEU A 125 1.78 11.01 1.92
N ARG A 126 0.68 11.27 2.65
CA ARG A 126 0.24 12.63 2.99
C ARG A 126 1.27 13.46 3.78
N TYR A 127 2.28 12.80 4.34
CA TYR A 127 3.36 13.49 5.04
C TYR A 127 4.28 14.27 4.11
N ASP A 128 4.39 13.87 2.83
CA ASP A 128 5.19 14.59 1.85
C ASP A 128 4.29 15.50 0.98
N PRO A 129 4.49 16.83 1.01
CA PRO A 129 3.68 17.78 0.26
C PRO A 129 3.59 17.49 -1.24
N VAL A 130 4.61 16.85 -1.83
CA VAL A 130 4.65 16.54 -3.27
C VAL A 130 3.52 15.60 -3.70
N PHE A 131 3.05 14.71 -2.81
CA PHE A 131 1.98 13.77 -3.14
C PHE A 131 0.59 14.28 -2.77
N VAL A 132 0.49 15.34 -1.96
CA VAL A 132 -0.79 15.80 -1.39
C VAL A 132 -1.85 16.12 -2.46
N PRO A 133 -1.55 16.79 -3.57
CA PRO A 133 -2.55 17.07 -4.60
C PRO A 133 -3.14 15.79 -5.21
N GLY A 134 -2.30 14.86 -5.67
CA GLY A 134 -2.75 13.58 -6.21
C GLY A 134 -3.50 12.70 -5.19
N ILE A 135 -3.05 12.68 -3.93
CA ILE A 135 -3.74 12.00 -2.83
C ILE A 135 -5.17 12.50 -2.68
N LYS A 136 -5.40 13.82 -2.72
CA LYS A 136 -6.75 14.39 -2.58
C LYS A 136 -7.68 13.92 -3.70
N VAL A 137 -7.17 13.84 -4.93
CA VAL A 137 -7.95 13.36 -6.09
C VAL A 137 -8.35 11.90 -5.90
N LEU A 138 -7.40 11.04 -5.53
CA LEU A 138 -7.66 9.61 -5.31
C LEU A 138 -8.54 9.34 -4.09
N GLN A 139 -8.39 10.10 -3.00
CA GLN A 139 -9.28 10.02 -1.84
C GLN A 139 -10.70 10.48 -2.18
N ALA A 140 -10.84 11.53 -2.99
CA ALA A 140 -12.15 11.98 -3.44
C ALA A 140 -12.83 10.94 -4.36
N TYR A 141 -12.07 10.28 -5.24
CA TYR A 141 -12.55 9.13 -6.01
C TYR A 141 -13.02 8.00 -5.08
N HIS A 142 -12.19 7.59 -4.11
CA HIS A 142 -12.55 6.55 -3.15
C HIS A 142 -13.89 6.83 -2.44
N LEU A 143 -14.10 8.08 -1.99
CA LEU A 143 -15.33 8.48 -1.31
C LEU A 143 -16.55 8.52 -2.26
N ARG A 144 -16.39 9.02 -3.50
CA ARG A 144 -17.50 9.11 -4.47
C ARG A 144 -18.03 7.74 -4.91
N HIS A 145 -17.15 6.75 -4.95
CA HIS A 145 -17.47 5.39 -5.40
C HIS A 145 -17.81 4.44 -4.26
N ASP A 146 -17.95 4.94 -3.03
CA ASP A 146 -18.27 4.15 -1.83
C ASP A 146 -17.39 2.91 -1.71
N LEU A 147 -16.09 3.08 -2.00
CA LEU A 147 -15.12 1.99 -1.90
C LEU A 147 -14.82 1.63 -0.44
N TRP A 148 -15.45 2.33 0.51
CA TRP A 148 -15.36 2.08 1.93
C TRP A 148 -15.77 0.65 2.26
N THR A 149 -14.97 -0.04 3.06
CA THR A 149 -15.31 -1.39 3.52
C THR A 149 -15.22 -1.44 5.04
N ALA A 150 -15.89 -2.42 5.68
CA ALA A 150 -15.85 -2.60 7.13
C ALA A 150 -14.43 -2.77 7.73
N ALA A 151 -13.38 -2.84 6.90
CA ALA A 151 -11.97 -2.87 7.26
C ALA A 151 -11.37 -1.50 7.60
N ASP A 152 -12.04 -0.38 7.33
CA ASP A 152 -11.53 0.99 7.56
C ASP A 152 -11.50 1.41 9.06
N VAL A 153 -11.87 0.51 9.99
CA VAL A 153 -11.82 0.76 11.44
C VAL A 153 -10.37 0.95 11.94
N THR A 154 -9.35 0.49 11.20
CA THR A 154 -7.95 0.56 11.62
C THR A 154 -7.19 1.82 11.19
N CYS A 155 -7.78 2.72 10.39
CA CYS A 155 -7.10 3.93 9.89
C CYS A 155 -7.38 5.20 10.71
N HIS A 156 -8.04 5.07 11.87
CA HIS A 156 -8.51 6.18 12.71
C HIS A 156 -7.73 6.39 14.03
N GLU A 157 -6.56 5.79 14.20
CA GLU A 157 -5.65 6.12 15.32
C GLU A 157 -4.52 7.08 14.92
#